data_AF-K1SJR5-F1
#
_entry.id   AF-K1SJR5-F1
#
_cell.length_a   1.000
_cell.length_b   1.000
_cell.length_c   1.000
_cell.angle_alpha   90.00
_cell.angle_beta   90.00
_cell.angle_gamma   90.00
#
_symmetry.space_group_name_H-M   'P 1'
#
loop_
_entity.id
_entity.type
_entity.pdbx_description
1 polymer ?
#
loop_
_entity_poly.entity_id
_entity_poly.type
_entity_poly.pdbx_seq_one_letter_code
_entity_poly.pdbx_strand_id
1 'polypeptide(L)'
;MNEIDFVILWVDGNDPAWREEFVRTRQAENDDASEIRYRDWRNLHYWFRSAERFAPWVRKVHFITWGHLPAWLRRDHPKLHIVNHRDFIPAEYLPTFNSNTIELNIHRIEGLADRFVLFNDDTFLTRGCRPEDFFRRGVPCDMARLSVVQPSSVGHIIYNDLELINRLHDKRTAIRNHIARWFSPRYGIVSLLKTLTLLPWGFFPGFNDSHMPQPYLTERFRQAWERWPQELDASCRHRIRSLSDLSHWLVRYDMLASGAFA
;
A
#
# COMPACT_ATOMS: atom_id res chain seq x y z
N MET A 1 8.85 2.28 -23.04
CA MET A 1 9.23 3.28 -22.01
C MET A 1 8.90 2.69 -20.65
N ASN A 2 9.84 2.70 -19.69
CA ASN A 2 9.62 2.22 -18.31
C ASN A 2 8.97 3.34 -17.48
N GLU A 3 7.72 3.67 -17.81
CA GLU A 3 6.97 4.70 -17.08
C GLU A 3 6.69 4.24 -15.65
N ILE A 4 6.92 5.12 -14.68
CA ILE A 4 6.64 4.88 -13.26
C ILE A 4 5.90 6.11 -12.73
N ASP A 5 4.79 5.84 -12.05
CA ASP A 5 3.99 6.86 -11.37
C ASP A 5 4.16 6.78 -9.86
N PHE A 6 3.91 7.90 -9.18
CA PHE A 6 3.69 7.92 -7.74
C PHE A 6 2.20 8.06 -7.45
N VAL A 7 1.74 7.35 -6.43
CA VAL A 7 0.38 7.45 -5.88
C VAL A 7 0.53 7.85 -4.42
N ILE A 8 -0.15 8.94 -4.03
CA ILE A 8 -0.18 9.38 -2.64
C ILE A 8 -1.62 9.69 -2.25
N LEU A 9 -2.01 9.24 -1.07
CA LEU A 9 -3.33 9.47 -0.50
C LEU A 9 -3.25 10.55 0.56
N TRP A 10 -4.30 11.37 0.65
CA TRP A 10 -4.41 12.37 1.70
C TRP A 10 -5.87 12.73 1.96
N VAL A 11 -6.17 13.01 3.22
CA VAL A 11 -7.41 13.66 3.63
C VAL A 11 -7.13 14.75 4.66
N ASP A 12 -7.94 15.81 4.65
CA ASP A 12 -8.06 16.77 5.75
C ASP A 12 -9.22 16.38 6.67
N GLY A 13 -8.91 15.76 7.81
CA GLY A 13 -9.90 15.43 8.85
C GLY A 13 -10.55 16.65 9.53
N ASN A 14 -10.12 17.88 9.23
CA ASN A 14 -10.75 19.11 9.69
C ASN A 14 -11.76 19.69 8.70
N ASP A 15 -11.84 19.17 7.47
CA ASP A 15 -12.80 19.65 6.48
C ASP A 15 -14.25 19.42 6.97
N PRO A 16 -15.09 20.46 7.09
CA PRO A 16 -16.43 20.32 7.63
C PRO A 16 -17.34 19.36 6.85
N ALA A 17 -17.24 19.35 5.51
CA ALA A 17 -18.07 18.49 4.66
C ALA A 17 -17.63 17.02 4.77
N TRP A 18 -16.31 16.80 4.81
CA TRP A 18 -15.75 15.47 5.07
C TRP A 18 -16.20 14.94 6.44
N ARG A 19 -16.12 15.78 7.49
CA ARG A 19 -16.54 15.41 8.86
C ARG A 19 -18.02 15.09 8.94
N GLU A 20 -18.86 15.86 8.26
CA GLU A 20 -20.30 15.61 8.20
C GLU A 20 -20.59 14.24 7.57
N GLU A 21 -20.00 13.94 6.42
CA GLU A 21 -20.18 12.64 5.77
C GLU A 21 -19.61 11.48 6.60
N PHE A 22 -18.45 11.68 7.24
CA PHE A 22 -17.83 10.71 8.15
C PHE A 22 -18.76 10.34 9.31
N VAL A 23 -19.31 11.35 9.99
CA VAL A 23 -20.24 11.15 11.12
C VAL A 23 -21.52 10.44 10.66
N ARG A 24 -22.04 10.77 9.48
CA ARG A 24 -23.23 10.10 8.91
C ARG A 24 -22.97 8.65 8.51
N THR A 25 -21.72 8.34 8.11
CA THR A 25 -21.33 7.01 7.61
C THR A 25 -20.93 6.06 8.73
N ARG A 26 -20.48 6.58 9.88
CA ARG A 26 -20.09 5.77 11.03
C ARG A 26 -21.30 5.03 11.60
N GLN A 27 -21.28 3.71 11.53
CA GLN A 27 -22.43 2.86 11.89
C GLN A 27 -22.20 2.00 13.14
N ALA A 28 -20.95 1.69 13.52
CA ALA A 28 -20.67 0.71 14.58
C ALA A 28 -19.73 1.20 15.69
N GLU A 29 -19.85 0.58 16.86
CA GLU A 29 -18.99 0.83 18.02
C GLU A 29 -17.58 0.22 17.88
N ASN A 30 -17.41 -0.81 17.03
CA ASN A 30 -16.15 -1.53 16.83
C ASN A 30 -15.25 -0.94 15.71
N ASP A 31 -15.65 0.17 15.10
CA ASP A 31 -14.92 0.83 14.03
C ASP A 31 -13.65 1.53 14.58
N ASP A 32 -12.49 1.36 13.93
CA ASP A 32 -11.30 2.21 14.23
C ASP A 32 -11.46 3.60 13.58
N ALA A 33 -12.30 4.41 14.21
CA ALA A 33 -12.63 5.77 13.84
C ALA A 33 -11.74 6.82 14.54
N SER A 34 -10.55 6.44 15.00
CA SER A 34 -9.70 7.33 15.79
C SER A 34 -9.19 8.53 14.98
N GLU A 35 -9.18 9.73 15.59
CA GLU A 35 -8.78 10.98 14.90
C GLU A 35 -7.36 10.91 14.32
N ILE A 36 -6.47 10.12 14.92
CA ILE A 36 -5.11 9.91 14.43
C ILE A 36 -5.06 9.35 13.01
N ARG A 37 -6.11 8.67 12.54
CA ARG A 37 -6.21 8.10 11.19
C ARG A 37 -6.46 9.14 10.10
N TYR A 38 -6.96 10.33 10.47
CA TYR A 38 -7.40 11.37 9.53
C TYR A 38 -6.70 12.71 9.77
N ARG A 39 -5.69 12.72 10.63
CA ARG A 39 -4.97 13.93 11.03
C ARG A 39 -4.02 14.37 9.92
N ASP A 40 -4.27 15.56 9.36
CA ASP A 40 -3.30 16.25 8.52
C ASP A 40 -2.14 16.80 9.36
N TRP A 41 -0.91 16.39 9.02
CA TRP A 41 0.33 16.86 9.63
C TRP A 41 0.81 18.21 9.07
N ARG A 42 0.12 18.76 8.07
CA ARG A 42 0.48 20.01 7.38
C ARG A 42 1.90 19.99 6.82
N ASN A 43 2.34 18.82 6.37
CA ASN A 43 3.69 18.56 5.85
C ASN A 43 3.68 18.15 4.37
N LEU A 44 2.50 18.01 3.76
CA LEU A 44 2.34 17.48 2.42
C LEU A 44 3.02 18.35 1.34
N HIS A 45 3.15 19.67 1.55
CA HIS A 45 3.95 20.52 0.65
C HIS A 45 5.41 20.08 0.59
N TYR A 46 5.99 19.61 1.70
CA TYR A 46 7.34 19.05 1.70
C TYR A 46 7.40 17.74 0.92
N TRP A 47 6.35 16.92 0.98
CA TRP A 47 6.28 15.68 0.21
C TRP A 47 6.40 15.97 -1.29
N PHE A 48 5.57 16.90 -1.81
CA PHE A 48 5.59 17.30 -3.23
C PHE A 48 6.93 17.92 -3.63
N ARG A 49 7.51 18.79 -2.80
CA ARG A 49 8.85 19.36 -3.05
C ARG A 49 9.93 18.26 -3.06
N SER A 50 9.80 17.25 -2.21
CA SER A 50 10.74 16.11 -2.18
C SER A 50 10.61 15.26 -3.43
N ALA A 51 9.40 14.98 -3.90
CA ALA A 51 9.15 14.20 -5.11
C ALA A 51 9.72 14.92 -6.35
N GLU A 52 9.45 16.22 -6.50
CA GLU A 52 10.00 17.03 -7.60
C GLU A 52 11.54 17.07 -7.58
N ARG A 53 12.16 17.21 -6.40
CA ARG A 53 13.62 17.34 -6.26
C ARG A 53 14.34 16.00 -6.41
N PHE A 54 13.81 14.94 -5.84
CA PHE A 54 14.52 13.68 -5.68
C PHE A 54 14.09 12.58 -6.65
N ALA A 55 12.93 12.72 -7.29
CA ALA A 55 12.44 11.80 -8.31
C ALA A 55 11.92 12.52 -9.57
N PRO A 56 12.71 13.41 -10.21
CA PRO A 56 12.25 14.19 -11.36
C PRO A 56 11.87 13.34 -12.58
N TRP A 57 12.32 12.07 -12.62
CA TRP A 57 12.01 11.08 -13.65
C TRP A 57 10.59 10.50 -13.55
N VAL A 58 9.88 10.70 -12.42
CA VAL A 58 8.49 10.25 -12.27
C VAL A 58 7.65 10.85 -13.38
N ARG A 59 6.80 10.02 -13.97
CA ARG A 59 5.94 10.46 -15.06
C ARG A 59 4.79 11.32 -14.53
N LYS A 60 4.01 10.77 -13.59
CA LYS A 60 2.84 11.44 -13.01
C LYS A 60 2.71 11.12 -11.52
N VAL A 61 2.19 12.08 -10.76
CA VAL A 61 1.76 11.93 -9.38
C VAL A 61 0.24 11.90 -9.37
N HIS A 62 -0.34 10.77 -8.96
CA HIS A 62 -1.77 10.61 -8.71
C HIS A 62 -2.02 10.96 -7.25
N PHE A 63 -2.60 12.15 -7.04
CA PHE A 63 -2.92 12.66 -5.72
C PHE A 63 -4.37 12.32 -5.39
N ILE A 64 -4.55 11.28 -4.57
CA ILE A 64 -5.86 10.78 -4.18
C ILE A 64 -6.38 11.60 -3.00
N THR A 65 -7.60 12.10 -3.14
CA THR A 65 -8.29 12.87 -2.09
C THR A 65 -9.76 12.47 -2.01
N TRP A 66 -10.41 12.82 -0.90
CA TRP A 66 -11.87 12.74 -0.81
C TRP A 66 -12.59 13.77 -1.71
N GLY A 67 -11.89 14.84 -2.11
CA GLY A 67 -12.41 15.90 -2.97
C GLY A 67 -11.99 17.31 -2.53
N HIS A 68 -11.58 17.46 -1.27
CA HIS A 68 -10.88 18.66 -0.83
C HIS A 68 -9.44 18.71 -1.36
N LEU A 69 -8.88 19.91 -1.41
CA LEU A 69 -7.51 20.13 -1.87
C LEU A 69 -6.81 21.12 -0.94
N PRO A 70 -5.52 20.93 -0.64
CA PRO A 70 -4.75 21.90 0.12
C PRO A 70 -4.75 23.26 -0.59
N ALA A 71 -4.94 24.34 0.17
CA ALA A 71 -5.03 25.70 -0.40
C ALA A 71 -3.76 26.13 -1.17
N TRP A 72 -2.59 25.60 -0.80
CA TRP A 72 -1.31 25.89 -1.45
C TRP A 72 -1.07 25.08 -2.73
N LEU A 73 -1.92 24.09 -3.06
CA LEU A 73 -1.69 23.19 -4.17
C LEU A 73 -1.94 23.87 -5.52
N ARG A 74 -0.89 23.93 -6.35
CA ARG A 74 -0.99 24.33 -7.76
C ARG A 74 -1.57 23.18 -8.58
N ARG A 75 -2.80 23.35 -9.07
CA ARG A 75 -3.61 22.27 -9.69
C ARG A 75 -3.27 22.00 -11.16
N ASP A 76 -2.72 22.99 -11.86
CA ASP A 76 -2.41 22.96 -13.30
C ASP A 76 -1.00 22.43 -13.60
N HIS A 77 -0.39 21.68 -12.68
CA HIS A 77 0.92 21.07 -12.92
C HIS A 77 0.80 19.89 -13.89
N PRO A 78 1.58 19.82 -15.00
CA PRO A 78 1.40 18.79 -16.03
C PRO A 78 1.62 17.34 -15.55
N LYS A 79 2.46 17.16 -14.52
CA LYS A 79 2.68 15.86 -13.85
C LYS A 79 1.70 15.55 -12.71
N LEU A 80 0.79 16.45 -12.36
CA LEU A 80 -0.17 16.22 -11.27
C LEU A 80 -1.48 15.71 -11.87
N HIS A 81 -2.00 14.63 -11.29
CA HIS A 81 -3.33 14.13 -11.55
C HIS A 81 -4.08 14.05 -10.23
N ILE A 82 -5.08 14.91 -10.06
CA ILE A 82 -5.92 14.91 -8.87
C ILE A 82 -7.01 13.88 -9.08
N VAL A 83 -7.12 12.94 -8.15
CA VAL A 83 -8.06 11.81 -8.24
C VAL A 83 -8.96 11.83 -7.01
N ASN A 84 -10.27 11.81 -7.22
CA ASN A 84 -11.24 11.64 -6.15
C ASN A 84 -11.47 10.14 -5.88
N HIS A 85 -11.80 9.77 -4.64
CA HIS A 85 -12.23 8.40 -4.31
C HIS A 85 -13.28 7.85 -5.29
N ARG A 86 -14.25 8.66 -5.70
CA ARG A 86 -15.31 8.24 -6.64
C ARG A 86 -14.88 7.98 -8.07
N ASP A 87 -13.68 8.42 -8.44
CA ASP A 87 -13.21 8.31 -9.83
C ASP A 87 -12.72 6.90 -10.16
N PHE A 88 -12.39 6.08 -9.15
CA PHE A 88 -11.80 4.76 -9.35
C PHE A 88 -12.31 3.66 -8.40
N ILE A 89 -12.94 4.03 -7.28
CA ILE A 89 -13.54 3.06 -6.36
C ILE A 89 -14.98 2.75 -6.83
N PRO A 90 -15.37 1.47 -6.93
CA PRO A 90 -16.76 1.10 -7.23
C PRO A 90 -17.77 1.72 -6.27
N ALA A 91 -18.93 2.08 -6.80
CA ALA A 91 -19.96 2.80 -6.06
C ALA A 91 -20.47 2.03 -4.82
N GLU A 92 -20.50 0.70 -4.88
CA GLU A 92 -20.89 -0.15 -3.74
C GLU A 92 -19.93 -0.05 -2.55
N TYR A 93 -18.70 0.44 -2.74
CA TYR A 93 -17.70 0.69 -1.71
C TYR A 93 -17.62 2.18 -1.32
N LEU A 94 -18.47 3.05 -1.88
CA LEU A 94 -18.53 4.49 -1.53
C LEU A 94 -19.79 4.91 -0.74
N PRO A 95 -19.70 5.92 0.16
CA PRO A 95 -18.47 6.59 0.59
C PRO A 95 -17.57 5.65 1.41
N THR A 96 -16.26 5.90 1.44
CA THR A 96 -15.32 5.15 2.30
C THR A 96 -14.32 6.08 2.97
N PHE A 97 -14.02 5.74 4.22
CA PHE A 97 -13.01 6.36 5.08
C PHE A 97 -11.96 5.32 5.49
N ASN A 98 -12.01 4.13 4.89
CA ASN A 98 -11.08 3.05 5.13
C ASN A 98 -9.93 3.12 4.11
N SER A 99 -8.72 3.46 4.58
CA SER A 99 -7.55 3.55 3.69
C SER A 99 -7.25 2.24 2.97
N ASN A 100 -7.52 1.10 3.62
CA ASN A 100 -7.31 -0.22 3.01
C ASN A 100 -8.19 -0.37 1.76
N THR A 101 -9.46 0.04 1.84
CA THR A 101 -10.38 0.04 0.69
C THR A 101 -9.86 0.93 -0.43
N ILE A 102 -9.40 2.14 -0.10
CA ILE A 102 -8.88 3.09 -1.07
C ILE A 102 -7.64 2.50 -1.78
N GLU A 103 -6.71 1.94 -1.00
CA GLU A 103 -5.46 1.35 -1.50
C GLU A 103 -5.68 0.10 -2.37
N LEU A 104 -6.57 -0.80 -1.96
CA LEU A 104 -6.91 -2.02 -2.70
C LEU A 104 -7.54 -1.75 -4.08
N ASN A 105 -8.02 -0.54 -4.32
CA ASN A 105 -8.65 -0.12 -5.57
C ASN A 105 -7.72 0.69 -6.50
N ILE A 106 -6.51 1.07 -6.09
CA ILE A 106 -5.61 1.98 -6.83
C ILE A 106 -5.38 1.60 -8.29
N HIS A 107 -5.30 0.31 -8.60
CA HIS A 107 -5.10 -0.19 -9.96
C HIS A 107 -6.21 0.19 -10.97
N ARG A 108 -7.33 0.75 -10.49
CA ARG A 108 -8.48 1.21 -11.28
C ARG A 108 -8.39 2.69 -11.67
N ILE A 109 -7.40 3.43 -11.16
CA ILE A 109 -7.21 4.84 -11.47
C ILE A 109 -6.94 5.03 -12.97
N GLU A 110 -7.75 5.87 -13.63
CA GLU A 110 -7.58 6.16 -15.03
C GLU A 110 -6.22 6.81 -15.31
N GLY A 111 -5.53 6.29 -16.32
CA GLY A 111 -4.22 6.80 -16.74
C GLY A 111 -3.08 6.49 -15.78
N LEU A 112 -3.26 5.61 -14.78
CA LEU A 112 -2.18 5.06 -13.95
C LEU A 112 -1.26 4.16 -14.80
N ALA A 113 0.06 4.37 -14.68
CA ALA A 113 1.05 3.49 -15.32
C ALA A 113 1.05 2.10 -14.70
N ASP A 114 1.45 1.08 -15.47
CA ASP A 114 1.53 -0.30 -14.97
C ASP A 114 2.48 -0.47 -13.78
N ARG A 115 3.46 0.44 -13.63
CA ARG A 115 4.38 0.50 -12.51
C ARG A 115 4.09 1.75 -11.70
N PHE A 116 3.84 1.58 -10.41
CA PHE A 116 3.63 2.71 -9.53
C PHE A 116 4.25 2.48 -8.15
N VAL A 117 4.51 3.56 -7.43
CA VAL A 117 4.96 3.51 -6.04
C VAL A 117 3.89 4.15 -5.18
N LEU A 118 3.38 3.39 -4.22
CA LEU A 118 2.41 3.83 -3.24
C LEU A 118 3.12 4.51 -2.07
N PHE A 119 2.72 5.74 -1.76
CA PHE A 119 3.19 6.51 -0.63
C PHE A 119 2.08 6.75 0.39
N ASN A 120 2.42 6.66 1.66
CA ASN A 120 1.70 7.32 2.73
C ASN A 120 2.17 8.79 2.84
N ASP A 121 1.31 9.65 3.38
CA ASP A 121 1.57 11.09 3.56
C ASP A 121 2.68 11.39 4.59
N ASP A 122 3.07 10.41 5.38
CA ASP A 122 4.17 10.47 6.35
C ASP A 122 5.50 9.85 5.84
N THR A 123 5.58 9.46 4.57
CA THR A 123 6.80 8.90 3.96
C THR A 123 7.44 9.85 2.94
N PHE A 124 8.72 10.19 3.12
CA PHE A 124 9.39 11.23 2.34
C PHE A 124 10.63 10.73 1.63
N LEU A 125 10.90 11.27 0.43
CA LEU A 125 12.20 11.13 -0.22
C LEU A 125 13.17 12.14 0.41
N THR A 126 14.33 11.67 0.86
CA THR A 126 15.32 12.52 1.54
C THR A 126 16.61 12.70 0.73
N ARG A 127 16.77 11.94 -0.35
CA ARG A 127 17.89 11.96 -1.30
C ARG A 127 17.41 11.55 -2.68
N GLY A 128 18.19 11.92 -3.70
CA GLY A 128 17.89 11.56 -5.09
C GLY A 128 17.78 10.04 -5.25
N CYS A 129 16.67 9.60 -5.82
CA CYS A 129 16.41 8.19 -6.14
C CYS A 129 16.37 8.01 -7.66
N ARG A 130 16.56 6.77 -8.09
CA ARG A 130 16.51 6.36 -9.50
C ARG A 130 15.35 5.38 -9.71
N PRO A 131 14.84 5.22 -10.94
CA PRO A 131 13.85 4.20 -11.26
C PRO A 131 14.24 2.80 -10.74
N GLU A 132 15.53 2.45 -10.79
CA GLU A 132 16.07 1.16 -10.38
C GLU A 132 16.11 0.93 -8.86
N ASP A 133 15.83 1.96 -8.08
CA ASP A 133 15.65 1.82 -6.63
C ASP A 133 14.26 1.27 -6.30
N PHE A 134 13.29 1.39 -7.23
CA PHE A 134 11.92 0.90 -7.09
C PHE A 134 11.60 -0.31 -7.98
N PHE A 135 12.18 -0.39 -9.18
CA PHE A 135 11.92 -1.47 -10.13
C PHE A 135 13.20 -1.94 -10.83
N ARG A 136 13.45 -3.25 -10.83
CA ARG A 136 14.55 -3.86 -11.58
C ARG A 136 14.04 -5.00 -12.42
N ARG A 137 14.48 -5.05 -13.69
CA ARG A 137 14.09 -6.10 -14.65
C ARG A 137 12.56 -6.27 -14.76
N GLY A 138 11.82 -5.17 -14.63
CA GLY A 138 10.36 -5.14 -14.77
C GLY A 138 9.57 -5.54 -13.52
N VAL A 139 10.23 -5.94 -12.42
CA VAL A 139 9.57 -6.28 -11.15
C VAL A 139 9.88 -5.26 -10.05
N PRO A 140 9.00 -5.10 -9.05
CA PRO A 140 9.26 -4.25 -7.89
C PRO A 140 10.50 -4.68 -7.09
N CYS A 141 11.24 -3.72 -6.57
CA CYS A 141 12.31 -3.96 -5.60
C CYS A 141 11.71 -4.05 -4.20
N ASP A 142 11.96 -5.16 -3.50
CA ASP A 142 11.45 -5.40 -2.15
C ASP A 142 12.38 -6.38 -1.39
N MET A 143 12.05 -6.66 -0.14
CA MET A 143 12.84 -7.48 0.77
C MET A 143 11.97 -8.58 1.39
N ALA A 144 12.14 -9.83 0.92
CA ALA A 144 11.53 -11.00 1.53
C ALA A 144 12.26 -11.38 2.84
N ARG A 145 11.90 -10.69 3.93
CA ARG A 145 12.42 -10.93 5.28
C ARG A 145 11.30 -11.48 6.13
N LEU A 146 11.50 -12.66 6.74
CA LEU A 146 10.49 -13.20 7.66
C LEU A 146 10.50 -12.40 8.97
N SER A 147 9.31 -12.24 9.53
CA SER A 147 9.06 -11.66 10.86
C SER A 147 7.93 -12.44 11.51
N VAL A 148 7.62 -12.10 12.76
CA VAL A 148 6.36 -12.49 13.40
C VAL A 148 5.41 -11.30 13.38
N VAL A 149 4.10 -11.56 13.24
CA VAL A 149 3.08 -10.52 13.40
C VAL A 149 3.21 -9.91 14.79
N GLN A 150 3.38 -8.59 14.84
CA GLN A 150 3.51 -7.87 16.11
C GLN A 150 2.12 -7.46 16.63
N PRO A 151 1.88 -7.57 17.95
CA PRO A 151 0.66 -7.05 18.55
C PRO A 151 0.62 -5.52 18.39
N SER A 152 -0.20 -5.05 17.46
CA SER A 152 -0.30 -3.63 17.12
C SER A 152 -1.71 -3.33 16.60
N SER A 153 -2.02 -2.04 16.43
CA SER A 153 -3.32 -1.60 15.90
C SER A 153 -3.60 -2.05 14.46
N VAL A 154 -2.59 -2.56 13.74
CA VAL A 154 -2.73 -3.11 12.38
C VAL A 154 -2.43 -4.63 12.33
N GLY A 155 -2.12 -5.25 13.47
CA GLY A 155 -1.70 -6.65 13.52
C GLY A 155 -2.77 -7.63 13.05
N HIS A 156 -4.05 -7.33 13.27
CA HIS A 156 -5.16 -8.13 12.77
C HIS A 156 -5.25 -8.12 11.24
N ILE A 157 -5.04 -6.96 10.60
CA ILE A 157 -5.01 -6.84 9.13
C ILE A 157 -3.89 -7.69 8.55
N ILE A 158 -2.69 -7.59 9.14
CA ILE A 158 -1.53 -8.41 8.73
C ILE A 158 -1.86 -9.89 8.86
N TYR A 159 -2.50 -10.29 9.96
CA TYR A 159 -2.87 -11.68 10.20
C TYR A 159 -3.91 -12.18 9.18
N ASN A 160 -4.93 -11.38 8.87
CA ASN A 160 -5.94 -11.69 7.86
C ASN A 160 -5.30 -11.87 6.47
N ASP A 161 -4.40 -10.96 6.08
CA ASP A 161 -3.64 -11.05 4.84
C ASP A 161 -2.80 -12.35 4.82
N LEU A 162 -2.10 -12.66 5.91
CA LEU A 162 -1.28 -13.87 6.03
C LEU A 162 -2.09 -15.16 6.00
N GLU A 163 -3.32 -15.15 6.51
CA GLU A 163 -4.20 -16.31 6.46
C GLU A 163 -4.47 -16.71 5.00
N LEU A 164 -4.79 -15.74 4.14
CA LEU A 164 -5.01 -15.97 2.72
C LEU A 164 -3.73 -16.43 2.00
N ILE A 165 -2.59 -15.84 2.36
CA ILE A 165 -1.28 -16.22 1.80
C ILE A 165 -0.91 -17.66 2.17
N ASN A 166 -1.09 -18.05 3.43
CA ASN A 166 -0.75 -19.39 3.90
C ASN A 166 -1.70 -20.48 3.37
N ARG A 167 -2.96 -20.14 3.03
CA ARG A 167 -3.86 -21.08 2.33
C ARG A 167 -3.38 -21.40 0.91
N LEU A 168 -2.68 -20.46 0.28
CA LEU A 168 -2.28 -20.56 -1.13
C LEU A 168 -0.83 -21.02 -1.32
N HIS A 169 0.09 -20.50 -0.52
CA HIS A 169 1.52 -20.69 -0.69
C HIS A 169 2.13 -21.58 0.38
N ASP A 170 2.84 -22.62 -0.05
CA ASP A 170 3.74 -23.36 0.85
C ASP A 170 5.05 -22.58 1.01
N LYS A 171 5.36 -22.15 2.25
CA LYS A 171 6.55 -21.36 2.55
C LYS A 171 7.84 -22.05 2.11
N ARG A 172 7.97 -23.35 2.37
CA ARG A 172 9.21 -24.08 2.07
C ARG A 172 9.48 -24.09 0.57
N THR A 173 8.44 -24.29 -0.23
CA THR A 173 8.48 -24.24 -1.69
C THR A 173 8.78 -22.84 -2.20
N ALA A 174 8.10 -21.81 -1.68
CA ALA A 174 8.35 -20.40 -2.02
C ALA A 174 9.82 -20.00 -1.77
N ILE A 175 10.38 -20.39 -0.63
CA ILE A 175 11.78 -20.13 -0.28
C ILE A 175 12.72 -20.90 -1.19
N ARG A 176 12.49 -22.22 -1.37
CA ARG A 176 13.35 -23.09 -2.18
C ARG A 176 13.41 -22.66 -3.65
N ASN A 177 12.29 -22.22 -4.22
CA ASN A 177 12.23 -21.80 -5.62
C ASN A 177 12.96 -20.46 -5.85
N HIS A 178 13.14 -19.65 -4.80
CA HIS A 178 13.68 -18.29 -4.91
C HIS A 178 14.76 -17.98 -3.86
N ILE A 179 15.60 -18.95 -3.49
CA ILE A 179 16.59 -18.86 -2.40
C ILE A 179 17.40 -17.56 -2.43
N ALA A 180 17.93 -17.17 -3.59
CA ALA A 180 18.74 -15.96 -3.74
C ALA A 180 17.97 -14.66 -3.39
N ARG A 181 16.64 -14.67 -3.51
CA ARG A 181 15.77 -13.55 -3.15
C ARG A 181 15.39 -13.55 -1.66
N TRP A 182 15.34 -14.71 -1.02
CA TRP A 182 15.09 -14.82 0.43
C TRP A 182 16.34 -14.59 1.27
N PHE A 183 17.53 -14.91 0.74
CA PHE A 183 18.80 -14.80 1.43
C PHE A 183 19.76 -13.84 0.73
N SER A 184 19.32 -12.59 0.56
CA SER A 184 20.15 -11.53 -0.02
C SER A 184 21.03 -10.88 1.04
N PRO A 185 22.36 -10.75 0.82
CA PRO A 185 23.25 -10.01 1.73
C PRO A 185 22.82 -8.56 1.97
N ARG A 186 22.06 -7.97 1.03
CA ARG A 186 21.54 -6.60 1.13
C ARG A 186 20.55 -6.40 2.27
N TYR A 187 19.95 -7.49 2.78
CA TYR A 187 19.00 -7.41 3.90
C TYR A 187 19.69 -7.14 5.24
N GLY A 188 21.02 -7.32 5.30
CA GLY A 188 21.79 -7.20 6.52
C GLY A 188 21.72 -8.46 7.40
N ILE A 189 22.78 -8.69 8.16
CA ILE A 189 22.98 -9.93 8.93
C ILE A 189 21.86 -10.20 9.93
N VAL A 190 21.36 -9.16 10.61
CA VAL A 190 20.29 -9.30 11.62
C VAL A 190 18.99 -9.82 11.00
N SER A 191 18.59 -9.29 9.85
CA SER A 191 17.38 -9.75 9.15
C SER A 191 17.52 -11.17 8.60
N LEU A 192 18.72 -11.53 8.12
CA LEU A 192 19.01 -12.89 7.68
C LEU A 192 18.94 -13.87 8.85
N LEU A 193 19.52 -13.54 10.00
CA LEU A 193 19.44 -14.38 11.22
C LEU A 193 17.99 -14.57 11.68
N LYS A 194 17.19 -13.50 11.73
CA LYS A 194 15.75 -13.61 12.04
C LYS A 194 15.02 -14.54 11.06
N THR A 195 15.32 -14.42 9.77
CA THR A 195 14.74 -15.29 8.74
C THR A 195 15.12 -16.74 8.97
N LEU A 196 16.40 -17.02 9.24
CA LEU A 196 16.91 -18.36 9.55
C LEU A 196 16.20 -18.98 10.77
N THR A 197 15.98 -18.21 11.85
CA THR A 197 15.28 -18.70 13.05
C THR A 197 13.81 -19.05 12.79
N LEU A 198 13.20 -18.50 11.75
CA LEU A 198 11.79 -18.72 11.40
C LEU A 198 11.61 -19.77 10.29
N LEU A 199 12.69 -20.34 9.73
CA LEU A 199 12.60 -21.40 8.72
C LEU A 199 11.92 -22.68 9.18
N PRO A 200 12.11 -23.17 10.43
CA PRO A 200 11.52 -24.44 10.86
C PRO A 200 9.98 -24.45 10.83
N TRP A 201 9.36 -23.28 10.98
CA TRP A 201 7.91 -23.13 11.00
C TRP A 201 7.32 -23.56 9.65
N GLY A 202 6.21 -24.32 9.63
CA GLY A 202 5.62 -24.84 8.38
C GLY A 202 4.93 -23.78 7.51
N PHE A 203 4.65 -22.62 8.06
CA PHE A 203 3.87 -21.54 7.46
C PHE A 203 4.66 -20.21 7.50
N PHE A 204 4.17 -19.18 6.83
CA PHE A 204 4.65 -17.79 6.94
C PHE A 204 4.13 -17.16 8.26
N PRO A 205 4.99 -16.98 9.28
CA PRO A 205 4.58 -16.35 10.53
C PRO A 205 4.42 -14.82 10.42
N GLY A 206 4.88 -14.25 9.30
CA GLY A 206 4.87 -12.83 9.03
C GLY A 206 6.00 -12.43 8.09
N PHE A 207 5.83 -11.25 7.50
CA PHE A 207 6.86 -10.56 6.73
C PHE A 207 7.31 -9.32 7.52
N ASN A 208 8.50 -8.84 7.23
CA ASN A 208 8.91 -7.54 7.77
C ASN A 208 8.35 -6.42 6.87
N ASP A 209 7.37 -5.71 7.42
CA ASP A 209 6.77 -4.53 6.81
C ASP A 209 7.54 -3.28 7.23
N SER A 210 8.28 -2.71 6.28
CA SER A 210 8.84 -1.38 6.46
C SER A 210 7.78 -0.35 6.13
N HIS A 211 7.58 0.64 6.99
CA HIS A 211 6.73 1.80 6.72
C HIS A 211 7.42 2.75 5.72
N MET A 212 7.55 2.28 4.48
CA MET A 212 8.27 2.90 3.37
C MET A 212 7.40 2.89 2.11
N PRO A 213 7.67 3.77 1.13
CA PRO A 213 6.94 3.76 -0.13
C PRO A 213 7.08 2.42 -0.84
N GLN A 214 5.97 1.84 -1.27
CA GLN A 214 5.92 0.47 -1.75
C GLN A 214 5.71 0.42 -3.27
N PRO A 215 6.66 -0.11 -4.05
CA PRO A 215 6.49 -0.32 -5.48
C PRO A 215 5.56 -1.49 -5.79
N TYR A 216 4.71 -1.31 -6.80
CA TYR A 216 3.71 -2.28 -7.24
C TYR A 216 3.56 -2.32 -8.76
N LEU A 217 2.95 -3.40 -9.23
CA LEU A 217 2.42 -3.53 -10.58
C LEU A 217 0.89 -3.52 -10.52
N THR A 218 0.23 -2.76 -11.41
CA THR A 218 -1.25 -2.75 -11.53
C THR A 218 -1.81 -4.16 -11.70
N GLU A 219 -1.10 -4.99 -12.46
CA GLU A 219 -1.43 -6.38 -12.70
C GLU A 219 -1.50 -7.23 -11.42
N ARG A 220 -0.66 -6.94 -10.41
CA ARG A 220 -0.69 -7.71 -9.15
C ARG A 220 -1.97 -7.45 -8.35
N PHE A 221 -2.53 -6.25 -8.46
CA PHE A 221 -3.82 -5.96 -7.86
C PHE A 221 -4.96 -6.64 -8.61
N ARG A 222 -4.93 -6.67 -9.95
CA ARG A 222 -5.93 -7.41 -10.75
C ARG A 222 -5.94 -8.89 -10.39
N GLN A 223 -4.76 -9.51 -10.33
CA GLN A 223 -4.60 -10.91 -9.92
C GLN A 223 -5.08 -11.16 -8.50
N ALA A 224 -4.88 -10.22 -7.57
CA ALA A 224 -5.41 -10.33 -6.22
C ALA A 224 -6.95 -10.32 -6.21
N TRP A 225 -7.58 -9.42 -6.99
CA TRP A 225 -9.04 -9.38 -7.14
C TRP A 225 -9.63 -10.59 -7.85
N GLU A 226 -8.89 -11.23 -8.76
CA GLU A 226 -9.29 -12.52 -9.36
C GLU A 226 -9.16 -13.68 -8.37
N ARG A 227 -8.17 -13.63 -7.48
CA ARG A 227 -7.86 -14.73 -6.57
C ARG A 227 -8.68 -14.73 -5.28
N TRP A 228 -8.94 -13.55 -4.72
CA TRP A 228 -9.69 -13.36 -3.48
C TRP A 228 -10.89 -12.41 -3.68
N PRO A 229 -11.77 -12.66 -4.68
CA PRO A 229 -12.84 -11.72 -5.01
C PRO A 229 -13.82 -11.52 -3.85
N GLN A 230 -14.14 -12.60 -3.11
CA GLN A 230 -15.11 -12.57 -2.03
C GLN A 230 -14.54 -11.85 -0.80
N GLU A 231 -13.29 -12.15 -0.45
CA GLU A 231 -12.64 -11.58 0.72
C GLU A 231 -12.30 -10.11 0.52
N LEU A 232 -11.85 -9.72 -0.68
CA LEU A 232 -11.60 -8.32 -1.02
C LEU A 232 -12.89 -7.51 -1.14
N ASP A 233 -13.96 -8.07 -1.73
CA ASP A 233 -15.28 -7.41 -1.75
C ASP A 233 -15.80 -7.19 -0.32
N ALA A 234 -15.74 -8.22 0.54
CA ALA A 234 -16.17 -8.11 1.92
C ALA A 234 -15.38 -7.05 2.69
N SER A 235 -14.05 -7.02 2.56
CA SER A 235 -13.22 -6.00 3.20
C SER A 235 -13.50 -4.59 2.67
N CYS A 236 -13.68 -4.43 1.35
CA CYS A 236 -13.93 -3.12 0.74
C CYS A 236 -15.32 -2.55 1.06
N ARG A 237 -16.27 -3.38 1.54
CA ARG A 237 -17.58 -2.91 2.04
C ARG A 237 -17.50 -2.25 3.40
N HIS A 238 -16.41 -2.44 4.16
CA HIS A 238 -16.22 -1.74 5.42
C HIS A 238 -15.89 -0.27 5.17
N ARG A 239 -16.87 0.59 5.50
CA ARG A 239 -16.78 2.05 5.28
C ARG A 239 -15.74 2.71 6.17
N ILE A 240 -15.49 2.12 7.34
CA ILE A 240 -14.45 2.48 8.31
C ILE A 240 -13.65 1.21 8.58
N ARG A 241 -12.38 1.36 8.98
CA ARG A 241 -11.49 0.23 9.24
C ARG A 241 -12.08 -0.72 10.29
N SER A 242 -12.06 -2.02 9.95
CA SER A 242 -12.62 -3.12 10.73
C SER A 242 -11.56 -4.18 11.03
N LEU A 243 -11.81 -5.00 12.06
CA LEU A 243 -10.91 -6.09 12.47
C LEU A 243 -10.73 -7.18 11.40
N SER A 244 -11.69 -7.32 10.49
CA SER A 244 -11.69 -8.28 9.38
C SER A 244 -11.12 -7.72 8.08
N ASP A 245 -10.53 -6.53 8.10
CA ASP A 245 -9.98 -5.93 6.89
C ASP A 245 -8.74 -6.66 6.37
N LEU A 246 -8.61 -6.60 5.05
CA LEU A 246 -7.41 -6.91 4.28
C LEU A 246 -6.74 -5.61 3.84
N SER A 247 -5.49 -5.67 3.40
CA SER A 247 -4.77 -4.50 2.91
C SER A 247 -4.00 -4.74 1.63
N HIS A 248 -3.42 -3.68 1.07
CA HIS A 248 -2.48 -3.78 -0.03
C HIS A 248 -1.23 -4.64 0.29
N TRP A 249 -0.98 -4.96 1.57
CA TRP A 249 0.05 -5.92 1.95
C TRP A 249 -0.28 -7.34 1.52
N LEU A 250 -1.54 -7.73 1.36
CA LEU A 250 -1.92 -9.01 0.73
C LEU A 250 -1.27 -9.15 -0.66
N VAL A 251 -1.35 -8.09 -1.47
CA VAL A 251 -0.73 -8.03 -2.81
C VAL A 251 0.78 -8.13 -2.72
N ARG A 252 1.39 -7.47 -1.72
CA ARG A 252 2.83 -7.52 -1.48
C ARG A 252 3.27 -8.92 -1.06
N TYR A 253 2.58 -9.54 -0.11
CA TYR A 253 2.94 -10.87 0.39
C TYR A 253 2.81 -11.92 -0.70
N ASP A 254 1.79 -11.82 -1.55
CA ASP A 254 1.66 -12.69 -2.72
C ASP A 254 2.85 -12.54 -3.68
N MET A 255 3.26 -11.30 -3.93
CA MET A 255 4.45 -10.99 -4.73
C MET A 255 5.73 -11.55 -4.10
N LEU A 256 5.91 -11.45 -2.78
CA LEU A 256 7.07 -12.00 -2.09
C LEU A 256 7.07 -13.54 -2.11
N ALA A 257 5.94 -14.17 -1.80
CA ALA A 257 5.79 -15.63 -1.78
C ALA A 257 5.96 -16.26 -3.17
N SER A 258 5.44 -15.62 -4.22
CA SER A 258 5.60 -16.05 -5.62
C SER A 258 6.97 -15.73 -6.22
N GLY A 259 7.86 -15.03 -5.48
CA GLY A 259 9.14 -14.60 -6.00
C GLY A 259 9.00 -13.65 -7.19
N ALA A 260 8.12 -12.68 -7.12
CA ALA A 260 7.83 -11.69 -8.15
C ALA A 260 8.45 -10.30 -7.86
N PHE A 261 9.63 -10.26 -7.23
CA PHE A 261 10.33 -9.03 -6.82
C PHE A 261 11.86 -9.14 -7.03
N ALA A 262 12.58 -8.02 -7.13
CA ALA A 262 14.03 -7.99 -7.37
C ALA A 262 14.87 -7.57 -6.16
#